data_AF-A0A1U7S2X0-F1
#
_entry.id   AF-A0A1U7S2X0-F1
#
_cell.length_a   1.000
_cell.length_b   1.000
_cell.length_c   1.000
_cell.angle_alpha   90.00
_cell.angle_beta   90.00
_cell.angle_gamma   90.00
#
_symmetry.space_group_name_H-M   'P 1'
#
loop_
_entity.id
_entity.type
_entity.pdbx_description
1 polymer ?
#
loop_
_entity_poly.entity_id
_entity_poly.type
_entity_poly.pdbx_seq_one_letter_code
_entity_poly.pdbx_strand_id
1 'polypeptide(L)'
;MAAVFGGTQSLHTNSFDEALGLPTIKSARIARNTQIIIQEESGIPKVADPWGGSFMMECLTNDVYEAALQLINEIEEMGGMARAVAEGIPKLRIEECAARRQARIDSGSEVIVGVNKYQLEKEDSVEVLAIDNTSVRQKQIEKLEKVKACRDKAVAEQCLRALTDGAKTGQGNLLELAVAAARARCTVGEITNAMKEVFGEHKANDRMVSGAYRQEFGESDEILHAINRVDKFMDHEGRRPRILVAKMGQDGHDRGAKVIATGFADIGFDVDIGPLFQTPREVAQQAVDADVHCVGVSTLAAGHKTLVPELIKELKTLDRPDILVICGGVIPPQDYDFLYESGVSSVFGPGTRIPKAAVQVLDDIEKCLNKRQQTM
;
A
#
# COMPACT_ATOMS: atom_id res chain seq x y z
N MET A 1 -5.84 0.35 -25.38
CA MET A 1 -6.51 -0.38 -26.49
C MET A 1 -7.47 -1.43 -25.96
N ALA A 2 -7.07 -2.37 -25.10
CA ALA A 2 -7.97 -3.40 -24.55
C ALA A 2 -9.30 -2.85 -24.00
N ALA A 3 -9.26 -1.80 -23.18
CA ALA A 3 -10.48 -1.16 -22.67
C ALA A 3 -11.42 -0.62 -23.77
N VAL A 4 -10.85 -0.13 -24.88
CA VAL A 4 -11.64 0.35 -26.04
C VAL A 4 -12.29 -0.83 -26.75
N PHE A 5 -11.55 -1.91 -26.98
CA PHE A 5 -12.09 -3.12 -27.58
C PHE A 5 -13.17 -3.80 -26.72
N GLY A 6 -13.03 -3.76 -25.40
CA GLY A 6 -14.05 -4.23 -24.46
C GLY A 6 -15.28 -3.32 -24.33
N GLY A 7 -15.39 -2.26 -25.14
CA GLY A 7 -16.58 -1.40 -25.17
C GLY A 7 -16.75 -0.53 -23.92
N THR A 8 -15.66 -0.02 -23.33
CA THR A 8 -15.74 0.87 -22.16
C THR A 8 -16.44 2.20 -22.46
N GLN A 9 -17.16 2.75 -21.47
CA GLN A 9 -17.90 4.03 -21.59
C GLN A 9 -17.03 5.25 -21.31
N SER A 10 -15.94 5.10 -20.55
CA SER A 10 -14.97 6.16 -20.27
C SER A 10 -13.63 5.52 -19.92
N LEU A 11 -12.53 6.23 -20.13
CA LEU A 11 -11.19 5.66 -19.96
C LEU A 11 -10.24 6.62 -19.25
N HIS A 12 -9.56 6.10 -18.23
CA HIS A 12 -8.37 6.70 -17.65
C HIS A 12 -7.13 6.03 -18.25
N THR A 13 -6.15 6.82 -18.69
CA THR A 13 -4.83 6.34 -19.10
C THR A 13 -3.79 6.92 -18.16
N ASN A 14 -3.02 6.04 -17.53
CA ASN A 14 -2.00 6.46 -16.56
C ASN A 14 -0.85 7.20 -17.26
N SER A 15 -0.15 8.03 -16.50
CA SER A 15 1.10 8.66 -16.95
C SER A 15 2.28 7.72 -16.74
N PHE A 16 3.30 7.82 -17.59
CA PHE A 16 4.44 6.88 -17.55
C PHE A 16 5.32 7.01 -16.29
N ASP A 17 5.18 8.11 -15.54
CA ASP A 17 5.92 8.45 -14.32
C ASP A 17 5.16 8.13 -13.02
N GLU A 18 3.98 7.49 -13.11
CA GLU A 18 3.12 7.20 -11.95
C GLU A 18 3.78 6.33 -10.87
N ALA A 19 4.71 5.45 -11.26
CA ALA A 19 5.45 4.61 -10.32
C ALA A 19 6.46 5.40 -9.46
N LEU A 20 6.75 6.65 -9.83
CA LEU A 20 7.74 7.53 -9.16
C LEU A 20 7.07 8.69 -8.42
N GLY A 21 5.92 9.16 -8.90
CA GLY A 21 5.16 10.22 -8.23
C GLY A 21 3.98 10.72 -9.08
N LEU A 22 3.56 11.95 -8.82
CA LEU A 22 2.43 12.54 -9.53
C LEU A 22 2.81 12.97 -10.96
N PRO A 23 1.86 12.94 -11.92
CA PRO A 23 2.12 13.27 -13.31
C PRO A 23 2.69 14.69 -13.51
N THR A 24 3.71 14.78 -14.37
CA THR A 24 4.19 16.04 -14.93
C THR A 24 3.28 16.53 -16.08
N ILE A 25 3.46 17.78 -16.52
CA ILE A 25 2.73 18.31 -17.69
C ILE A 25 2.98 17.45 -18.95
N LYS A 26 4.24 17.00 -19.13
CA LYS A 26 4.64 16.19 -20.28
C LYS A 26 3.99 14.80 -20.23
N SER A 27 4.06 14.12 -19.09
CA SER A 27 3.54 12.76 -18.97
C SER A 27 2.00 12.72 -19.04
N ALA A 28 1.32 13.68 -18.40
CA ALA A 28 -0.13 13.82 -18.51
C ALA A 28 -0.60 14.09 -19.95
N ARG A 29 0.16 14.91 -20.71
CA ARG A 29 -0.13 15.15 -22.13
C ARG A 29 0.00 13.87 -22.96
N ILE A 30 1.04 13.07 -22.73
CA ILE A 30 1.24 11.79 -23.43
C ILE A 30 0.09 10.84 -23.11
N ALA A 31 -0.24 10.67 -21.83
CA ALA A 31 -1.31 9.79 -21.37
C ALA A 31 -2.65 10.13 -22.03
N ARG A 32 -3.03 11.41 -22.06
CA ARG A 32 -4.26 11.86 -22.73
C ARG A 32 -4.19 11.63 -24.24
N ASN A 33 -3.07 11.99 -24.87
CA ASN A 33 -2.91 11.86 -26.32
C ASN A 33 -2.93 10.40 -26.77
N THR A 34 -2.55 9.43 -25.94
CA THR A 34 -2.76 8.00 -26.23
C THR A 34 -4.22 7.69 -26.55
N GLN A 35 -5.18 8.28 -25.82
CA GLN A 35 -6.59 8.10 -26.12
C GLN A 35 -7.01 8.82 -27.40
N ILE A 36 -6.55 10.06 -27.60
CA ILE A 36 -6.88 10.88 -28.78
C ILE A 36 -6.38 10.21 -30.07
N ILE A 37 -5.15 9.69 -30.08
CA ILE A 37 -4.59 8.97 -31.23
C ILE A 37 -5.44 7.73 -31.56
N ILE A 38 -5.87 6.97 -30.54
CA ILE A 38 -6.77 5.83 -30.77
C ILE A 38 -8.10 6.31 -31.36
N GLN A 39 -8.64 7.43 -30.86
CA GLN A 39 -9.93 7.96 -31.33
C GLN A 39 -9.88 8.48 -32.77
N GLU A 40 -8.87 9.28 -33.09
CA GLU A 40 -8.86 10.11 -34.30
C GLU A 40 -8.02 9.51 -35.44
N GLU A 41 -7.01 8.69 -35.14
CA GLU A 41 -6.06 8.18 -36.14
C GLU A 41 -6.18 6.68 -36.38
N SER A 42 -6.48 5.88 -35.35
CA SER A 42 -6.39 4.41 -35.47
C SER A 42 -7.50 3.75 -36.30
N GLY A 43 -8.63 4.43 -36.47
CA GLY A 43 -9.83 3.86 -37.10
C GLY A 43 -10.59 2.82 -36.25
N ILE A 44 -10.07 2.41 -35.09
CA ILE A 44 -10.68 1.43 -34.18
C ILE A 44 -12.15 1.77 -33.82
N PRO A 45 -12.51 3.03 -33.49
CA PRO A 45 -13.87 3.34 -33.05
C PRO A 45 -14.96 3.21 -34.14
N LYS A 46 -14.60 2.89 -35.39
CA LYS A 46 -15.53 2.88 -36.53
C LYS A 46 -16.38 1.61 -36.62
N VAL A 47 -16.01 0.53 -35.92
CA VAL A 47 -16.75 -0.73 -35.89
C VAL A 47 -17.07 -1.06 -34.44
N ALA A 48 -18.35 -1.28 -34.14
CA ALA A 48 -18.78 -1.74 -32.82
C ALA A 48 -18.39 -3.21 -32.64
N ASP A 49 -17.85 -3.53 -31.46
CA ASP A 49 -17.34 -4.86 -31.09
C ASP A 49 -16.55 -5.55 -32.23
N PRO A 50 -15.39 -4.99 -32.64
CA PRO A 50 -14.67 -5.50 -33.81
C PRO A 50 -14.09 -6.91 -33.61
N TRP A 51 -14.13 -7.46 -32.38
CA TRP A 51 -13.70 -8.82 -32.08
C TRP A 51 -14.81 -9.85 -32.15
N GLY A 52 -16.09 -9.43 -32.29
CA GLY A 52 -17.22 -10.32 -32.39
C GLY A 52 -17.06 -11.35 -33.51
N GLY A 53 -17.23 -12.63 -33.16
CA GLY A 53 -17.03 -13.77 -34.05
C GLY A 53 -15.59 -14.31 -34.14
N SER A 54 -14.62 -13.70 -33.45
CA SER A 54 -13.27 -14.27 -33.33
C SER A 54 -13.30 -15.53 -32.49
N PHE A 55 -12.98 -16.70 -33.08
CA PHE A 55 -13.05 -18.00 -32.39
C PHE A 55 -12.36 -18.01 -31.02
N MET A 56 -11.16 -17.45 -30.94
CA MET A 56 -10.41 -17.39 -29.67
C MET A 56 -11.09 -16.46 -28.67
N MET A 57 -11.54 -15.28 -29.12
CA MET A 57 -12.13 -14.29 -28.21
C MET A 57 -13.46 -14.76 -27.66
N GLU A 58 -14.29 -15.39 -28.49
CA GLU A 58 -15.59 -15.93 -28.06
C GLU A 58 -15.41 -17.08 -27.06
N CYS A 59 -14.49 -18.02 -27.32
CA CYS A 59 -14.18 -19.08 -26.37
C CYS A 59 -13.64 -18.53 -25.05
N LEU A 60 -12.67 -17.61 -25.10
CA LEU A 60 -12.10 -17.01 -23.88
C LEU A 60 -13.14 -16.19 -23.11
N THR A 61 -14.07 -15.53 -23.80
CA THR A 61 -15.19 -14.81 -23.17
C THR A 61 -16.09 -15.78 -22.41
N ASN A 62 -16.39 -16.95 -22.98
CA ASN A 62 -17.16 -17.99 -22.30
C ASN A 62 -16.41 -18.58 -21.10
N ASP A 63 -15.12 -18.88 -21.24
CA ASP A 63 -14.30 -19.42 -20.13
C ASP A 63 -14.27 -18.44 -18.94
N VAL A 64 -14.10 -17.14 -19.20
CA VAL A 64 -14.14 -16.10 -18.16
C VAL A 64 -15.53 -15.97 -17.56
N TYR A 65 -16.59 -16.04 -18.36
CA TYR A 65 -17.97 -16.01 -17.89
C TYR A 65 -18.26 -17.18 -16.93
N GLU A 66 -17.91 -18.40 -17.32
CA GLU A 66 -18.16 -19.60 -16.50
C GLU A 66 -17.38 -19.55 -15.19
N ALA A 67 -16.10 -19.20 -15.23
CA ALA A 67 -15.26 -19.09 -14.03
C ALA A 67 -15.75 -17.97 -13.09
N ALA A 68 -16.14 -16.80 -13.62
CA ALA A 68 -16.66 -15.71 -12.82
C ALA A 68 -18.02 -16.04 -12.20
N LEU A 69 -18.91 -16.68 -12.97
CA LEU A 69 -20.24 -17.08 -12.51
C LEU A 69 -20.13 -18.12 -11.38
N GLN A 70 -19.19 -19.04 -11.45
CA GLN A 70 -18.92 -19.98 -10.36
C GLN A 70 -18.60 -19.23 -9.06
N LEU A 71 -17.66 -18.27 -9.09
CA LEU A 71 -17.30 -17.48 -7.91
C LEU A 71 -18.46 -16.63 -7.39
N ILE A 72 -19.29 -16.09 -8.28
CA ILE A 72 -20.50 -15.35 -7.89
C ILE A 72 -21.46 -16.28 -7.14
N ASN A 73 -21.72 -17.48 -7.66
CA ASN A 73 -22.60 -18.43 -7.00
C ASN A 73 -22.07 -18.85 -5.62
N GLU A 74 -20.76 -19.10 -5.49
CA GLU A 74 -20.13 -19.38 -4.19
C GLU A 74 -20.34 -18.22 -3.20
N ILE A 75 -20.23 -16.97 -3.65
CA ILE A 75 -20.47 -15.78 -2.82
C ILE A 75 -21.94 -15.65 -2.43
N GLU A 76 -22.88 -15.91 -3.34
CA GLU A 76 -24.31 -15.88 -3.05
C GLU A 76 -24.71 -16.97 -2.05
N GLU A 77 -24.15 -18.19 -2.16
CA GLU A 77 -24.34 -19.28 -1.20
C GLU A 77 -23.84 -18.92 0.22
N MET A 78 -22.77 -18.12 0.32
CA MET A 78 -22.27 -17.59 1.59
C MET A 78 -23.15 -16.48 2.18
N GLY A 79 -24.17 -16.00 1.47
CA GLY A 79 -25.05 -14.90 1.89
C GLY A 79 -24.64 -13.53 1.35
N GLY A 80 -23.95 -13.51 0.21
CA GLY A 80 -23.63 -12.30 -0.54
C GLY A 80 -22.32 -11.62 -0.14
N MET A 81 -21.90 -10.66 -0.97
CA MET A 81 -20.55 -10.07 -0.88
C MET A 81 -20.28 -9.30 0.41
N ALA A 82 -21.30 -8.66 1.01
CA ALA A 82 -21.13 -7.93 2.28
C ALA A 82 -20.64 -8.85 3.40
N ARG A 83 -21.18 -10.07 3.47
CA ARG A 83 -20.76 -11.08 4.44
C ARG A 83 -19.40 -11.65 4.09
N ALA A 84 -19.15 -11.99 2.82
CA ALA A 84 -17.85 -12.50 2.37
C ALA A 84 -16.70 -11.51 2.67
N VAL A 85 -16.93 -10.21 2.47
CA VAL A 85 -15.96 -9.15 2.81
C VAL A 85 -15.73 -9.06 4.31
N ALA A 86 -16.80 -9.11 5.13
CA ALA A 86 -16.67 -9.12 6.59
C ALA A 86 -15.91 -10.34 7.12
N GLU A 87 -16.01 -11.48 6.44
CA GLU A 87 -15.26 -12.71 6.76
C GLU A 87 -13.80 -12.68 6.23
N GLY A 88 -13.44 -11.70 5.40
CA GLY A 88 -12.08 -11.47 4.89
C GLY A 88 -11.65 -12.37 3.74
N ILE A 89 -12.55 -13.21 3.21
CA ILE A 89 -12.23 -14.21 2.17
C ILE A 89 -11.75 -13.56 0.85
N PRO A 90 -12.45 -12.55 0.29
CA PRO A 90 -12.02 -11.93 -0.96
C PRO A 90 -10.64 -11.28 -0.85
N LYS A 91 -10.35 -10.61 0.27
CA LYS A 91 -9.04 -9.98 0.53
C LYS A 91 -7.93 -11.03 0.54
N LEU A 92 -8.12 -12.14 1.25
CA LEU A 92 -7.14 -13.23 1.31
C LEU A 92 -6.84 -13.81 -0.08
N ARG A 93 -7.86 -14.06 -0.90
CA ARG A 93 -7.69 -14.56 -2.29
C ARG A 93 -6.91 -13.58 -3.17
N ILE A 94 -7.18 -12.28 -3.04
CA ILE A 94 -6.46 -11.24 -3.78
C ILE A 94 -4.99 -11.20 -3.33
N GLU A 95 -4.73 -11.32 -2.04
CA GLU A 95 -3.36 -11.38 -1.49
C GLU A 95 -2.61 -12.63 -1.93
N GLU A 96 -3.26 -13.81 -1.98
CA GLU A 96 -2.69 -15.03 -2.56
C GLU A 96 -2.27 -14.83 -4.03
N CYS A 97 -3.14 -14.22 -4.83
CA CYS A 97 -2.83 -13.88 -6.22
C CYS A 97 -1.64 -12.91 -6.33
N ALA A 98 -1.55 -11.92 -5.45
CA ALA A 98 -0.44 -10.97 -5.41
C ALA A 98 0.89 -11.64 -5.03
N ALA A 99 0.87 -12.56 -4.06
CA ALA A 99 2.05 -13.33 -3.64
C ALA A 99 2.57 -14.22 -4.77
N ARG A 100 1.68 -15.00 -5.41
CA ARG A 100 2.04 -15.83 -6.57
C ARG A 100 2.59 -15.00 -7.72
N ARG A 101 1.94 -13.87 -8.03
CA ARG A 101 2.42 -12.98 -9.09
C ARG A 101 3.82 -12.43 -8.78
N GLN A 102 4.07 -12.03 -7.53
CA GLN A 102 5.41 -11.56 -7.15
C GLN A 102 6.45 -12.67 -7.31
N ALA A 103 6.12 -13.91 -6.92
CA ALA A 103 7.03 -15.04 -7.10
C ALA A 103 7.36 -15.28 -8.58
N ARG A 104 6.38 -15.16 -9.49
CA ARG A 104 6.64 -15.26 -10.94
C ARG A 104 7.54 -14.14 -11.48
N ILE A 105 7.35 -12.92 -11.01
CA ILE A 105 8.20 -11.78 -11.38
C ILE A 105 9.62 -11.98 -10.84
N ASP A 106 9.76 -12.33 -9.56
CA ASP A 106 11.05 -12.46 -8.90
C ASP A 106 11.84 -13.66 -9.42
N SER A 107 11.19 -14.78 -9.77
CA SER A 107 11.81 -15.94 -10.41
C SER A 107 12.14 -15.71 -11.90
N GLY A 108 11.56 -14.69 -12.52
CA GLY A 108 11.74 -14.37 -13.94
C GLY A 108 10.83 -15.16 -14.89
N SER A 109 9.87 -15.95 -14.38
CA SER A 109 8.87 -16.63 -15.21
C SER A 109 7.84 -15.65 -15.81
N GLU A 110 7.54 -14.55 -15.11
CA GLU A 110 6.84 -13.37 -15.65
C GLU A 110 7.88 -12.29 -15.99
N VAL A 111 8.06 -12.00 -17.28
CA VAL A 111 9.05 -11.00 -17.75
C VAL A 111 8.46 -9.59 -17.67
N ILE A 112 9.20 -8.68 -17.03
CA ILE A 112 8.96 -7.24 -17.04
C ILE A 112 10.19 -6.55 -17.62
N VAL A 113 10.05 -6.03 -18.84
CA VAL A 113 11.12 -5.33 -19.57
C VAL A 113 11.62 -4.12 -18.78
N GLY A 114 12.93 -4.00 -18.64
CA GLY A 114 13.59 -2.94 -17.86
C GLY A 114 13.66 -3.23 -16.36
N VAL A 115 12.92 -4.21 -15.83
CA VAL A 115 12.88 -4.50 -14.39
C VAL A 115 13.61 -5.81 -14.06
N ASN A 116 13.16 -6.95 -14.56
CA ASN A 116 13.83 -8.25 -14.30
C ASN A 116 14.58 -8.80 -15.53
N LYS A 117 14.38 -8.18 -16.70
CA LYS A 117 15.07 -8.54 -17.94
C LYS A 117 15.30 -7.30 -18.78
N TYR A 118 16.44 -7.24 -19.47
CA TYR A 118 16.85 -6.08 -20.28
C TYR A 118 16.98 -4.79 -19.45
N GLN A 119 17.56 -4.92 -18.25
CA GLN A 119 17.82 -3.78 -17.36
C GLN A 119 18.84 -2.83 -17.99
N LEU A 120 18.67 -1.54 -17.76
CA LEU A 120 19.67 -0.54 -18.09
C LEU A 120 20.80 -0.62 -17.05
N GLU A 121 22.04 -0.39 -17.48
CA GLU A 121 23.18 -0.29 -16.55
C GLU A 121 23.05 0.93 -15.62
N LYS A 122 22.41 2.00 -16.13
CA LYS A 122 22.15 3.22 -15.40
C LYS A 122 20.79 3.79 -15.81
N GLU A 123 19.94 4.03 -14.82
CA GLU A 123 18.66 4.69 -15.02
C GLU A 123 18.83 6.21 -15.19
N ASP A 124 18.00 6.78 -16.05
CA ASP A 124 17.90 8.23 -16.21
C ASP A 124 17.18 8.86 -15.01
N SER A 125 17.63 10.04 -14.58
CA SER A 125 16.92 10.81 -13.55
C SER A 125 15.62 11.35 -14.12
N VAL A 126 14.48 10.97 -13.53
CA VAL A 126 13.17 11.54 -13.84
C VAL A 126 12.85 12.63 -12.83
N GLU A 127 12.43 13.79 -13.34
CA GLU A 127 11.93 14.86 -12.48
C GLU A 127 10.59 14.44 -11.87
N VAL A 128 10.58 14.20 -10.56
CA VAL A 128 9.38 13.85 -9.80
C VAL A 128 8.79 15.11 -9.18
N LEU A 129 7.48 15.30 -9.35
CA LEU A 129 6.79 16.42 -8.72
C LEU A 129 6.76 16.24 -7.19
N ALA A 130 7.60 16.98 -6.48
CA ALA A 130 7.58 17.06 -5.03
C ALA A 130 6.53 18.07 -4.56
N ILE A 131 5.63 17.64 -3.66
CA ILE A 131 4.66 18.54 -3.03
C ILE A 131 5.19 18.95 -1.65
N ASP A 132 5.33 20.26 -1.44
CA ASP A 132 5.60 20.83 -0.11
C ASP A 132 4.33 20.74 0.76
N ASN A 133 4.26 19.67 1.55
CA ASN A 133 3.17 19.42 2.48
C ASN A 133 3.12 20.43 3.64
N THR A 134 4.23 21.13 3.96
CA THR A 134 4.30 22.08 5.07
C THR A 134 3.53 23.34 4.72
N SER A 135 3.80 23.92 3.54
CA SER A 135 3.06 25.07 3.01
C SER A 135 1.58 24.77 2.83
N VAL A 136 1.22 23.58 2.32
CA VAL A 136 -0.17 23.17 2.16
C VAL A 136 -0.87 23.04 3.53
N ARG A 137 -0.26 22.35 4.49
CA ARG A 137 -0.81 22.17 5.85
C ARG A 137 -1.07 23.52 6.51
N GLN A 138 -0.09 24.42 6.48
CA GLN A 138 -0.21 25.74 7.11
C GLN A 138 -1.37 26.55 6.52
N LYS A 139 -1.47 26.61 5.19
CA LYS A 139 -2.59 27.28 4.51
C LYS A 139 -3.95 26.68 4.84
N GLN A 140 -4.02 25.36 5.04
CA GLN A 140 -5.28 24.71 5.40
C GLN A 140 -5.67 24.95 6.86
N ILE A 141 -4.71 24.97 7.78
CA ILE A 141 -4.95 25.34 9.18
C ILE A 141 -5.52 26.76 9.27
N GLU A 142 -4.89 27.72 8.59
CA GLU A 142 -5.37 29.11 8.58
C GLU A 142 -6.78 29.27 8.00
N LYS A 143 -7.11 28.51 6.94
CA LYS A 143 -8.47 28.48 6.39
C LYS A 143 -9.45 27.88 7.39
N LEU A 144 -9.08 26.80 8.06
CA LEU A 144 -9.91 26.13 9.05
C LEU A 144 -10.22 27.05 10.23
N GLU A 145 -9.21 27.74 10.75
CA GLU A 145 -9.35 28.72 11.82
C GLU A 145 -10.30 29.86 11.43
N LYS A 146 -10.10 30.45 10.23
CA LYS A 146 -10.99 31.50 9.70
C LYS A 146 -12.43 31.03 9.57
N VAL A 147 -12.65 29.85 8.99
CA VAL A 147 -14.00 29.28 8.81
C VAL A 147 -14.67 29.02 10.17
N LYS A 148 -13.94 28.46 11.13
CA LYS A 148 -14.47 28.18 12.48
C LYS A 148 -14.72 29.46 13.29
N ALA A 149 -13.96 30.51 13.06
CA ALA A 149 -14.15 31.81 13.70
C ALA A 149 -15.38 32.56 13.17
N CYS A 150 -15.64 32.50 11.85
CA CYS A 150 -16.69 33.28 11.19
C CYS A 150 -18.06 32.57 11.08
N ARG A 151 -18.14 31.26 11.35
CA ARG A 151 -19.41 30.51 11.25
C ARG A 151 -20.32 30.77 12.44
N ASP A 152 -21.63 30.59 12.23
CA ASP A 152 -22.58 30.47 13.33
C ASP A 152 -22.35 29.13 14.06
N LYS A 153 -21.79 29.21 15.28
CA LYS A 153 -21.46 28.03 16.07
C LYS A 153 -22.70 27.27 16.53
N ALA A 154 -23.77 27.97 16.89
CA ALA A 154 -24.99 27.35 17.39
C ALA A 154 -25.67 26.53 16.29
N VAL A 155 -25.75 27.09 15.07
CA VAL A 155 -26.29 26.39 13.91
C VAL A 155 -25.42 25.19 13.53
N ALA A 156 -24.09 25.34 13.54
CA ALA A 156 -23.18 24.24 13.26
C ALA A 156 -23.36 23.08 14.26
N GLU A 157 -23.40 23.37 15.56
CA GLU A 157 -23.62 22.38 16.61
C GLU A 157 -25.00 21.70 16.48
N GLN A 158 -26.04 22.46 16.16
CA GLN A 158 -27.38 21.90 15.93
C GLN A 158 -27.39 20.92 14.76
N CYS A 159 -26.74 21.27 13.64
CA CYS A 159 -26.63 20.37 12.48
C CYS A 159 -25.86 19.10 12.81
N LEU A 160 -24.77 19.19 13.59
CA LEU A 160 -23.99 18.02 13.99
C LEU A 160 -24.78 17.10 14.93
N ARG A 161 -25.53 17.66 15.89
CA ARG A 161 -26.42 16.87 16.75
C ARG A 161 -27.50 16.16 15.96
N ALA A 162 -28.15 16.87 15.03
CA ALA A 162 -29.14 16.25 14.16
C ALA A 162 -28.56 15.09 13.35
N LEU A 163 -27.29 15.20 12.91
CA LEU A 163 -26.58 14.15 12.20
C LEU A 163 -26.29 12.93 13.08
N THR A 164 -25.84 13.15 14.32
CA THR A 164 -25.68 12.10 15.33
C THR A 164 -27.01 11.43 15.67
N ASP A 165 -28.10 12.20 15.83
CA ASP A 165 -29.43 11.67 16.14
C ASP A 165 -30.01 10.88 14.98
N GLY A 166 -29.82 11.34 13.74
CA GLY A 166 -30.17 10.60 12.52
C GLY A 166 -29.42 9.26 12.44
N ALA A 167 -28.12 9.26 12.78
CA ALA A 167 -27.32 8.04 12.82
C ALA A 167 -27.79 7.06 13.92
N LYS A 168 -28.19 7.56 15.11
CA LYS A 168 -28.69 6.73 16.22
C LYS A 168 -30.07 6.13 15.94
N THR A 169 -30.98 6.94 15.41
CA THR A 169 -32.40 6.58 15.30
C THR A 169 -32.74 5.91 13.97
N GLY A 170 -31.90 6.09 12.94
CA GLY A 170 -32.22 5.70 11.58
C GLY A 170 -33.32 6.55 10.93
N GLN A 171 -33.74 7.66 11.57
CA GLN A 171 -34.73 8.58 11.01
C GLN A 171 -34.06 9.70 10.21
N GLY A 172 -34.66 10.02 9.06
CA GLY A 172 -34.14 11.02 8.13
C GLY A 172 -33.06 10.47 7.19
N ASN A 173 -32.51 11.34 6.36
CA ASN A 173 -31.47 10.99 5.39
C ASN A 173 -30.13 11.60 5.83
N LEU A 174 -29.11 10.77 6.05
CA LEU A 174 -27.79 11.24 6.52
C LEU A 174 -27.11 12.20 5.53
N LEU A 175 -27.32 12.03 4.21
CA LEU A 175 -26.77 12.94 3.21
C LEU A 175 -27.45 14.31 3.29
N GLU A 176 -28.77 14.35 3.47
CA GLU A 176 -29.50 15.61 3.66
C GLU A 176 -29.02 16.37 4.91
N LEU A 177 -28.84 15.66 6.02
CA LEU A 177 -28.30 16.22 7.25
C LEU A 177 -26.85 16.71 7.05
N ALA A 178 -26.04 15.96 6.31
CA ALA A 178 -24.66 16.36 5.98
C ALA A 178 -24.62 17.60 5.07
N VAL A 179 -25.56 17.74 4.13
CA VAL A 179 -25.71 18.95 3.30
C VAL A 179 -26.05 20.16 4.18
N ALA A 180 -26.93 19.99 5.16
CA ALA A 180 -27.25 21.05 6.12
C ALA A 180 -26.01 21.43 6.97
N ALA A 181 -25.27 20.44 7.48
CA ALA A 181 -24.04 20.66 8.24
C ALA A 181 -22.96 21.37 7.39
N ALA A 182 -22.75 20.94 6.14
CA ALA A 182 -21.80 21.57 5.23
C ALA A 182 -22.19 23.03 4.91
N ARG A 183 -23.50 23.32 4.75
CA ARG A 183 -24.02 24.68 4.58
C ARG A 183 -23.74 25.54 5.82
N ALA A 184 -23.85 24.95 7.02
CA ALA A 184 -23.50 25.58 8.30
C ALA A 184 -21.97 25.67 8.55
N ARG A 185 -21.14 25.33 7.55
CA ARG A 185 -19.67 25.34 7.65
C ARG A 185 -19.13 24.38 8.71
N CYS A 186 -19.83 23.27 8.94
CA CYS A 186 -19.22 22.10 9.57
C CYS A 186 -18.18 21.51 8.63
N THR A 187 -17.08 21.06 9.22
CA THR A 187 -15.95 20.49 8.50
C THR A 187 -16.18 19.02 8.20
N VAL A 188 -15.42 18.47 7.25
CA VAL A 188 -15.45 17.02 6.97
C VAL A 188 -15.20 16.22 8.25
N GLY A 189 -14.18 16.59 9.03
CA GLY A 189 -13.86 15.90 10.29
C GLY A 189 -14.99 15.97 11.32
N GLU A 190 -15.67 17.11 11.47
CA GLU A 190 -16.80 17.24 12.40
C GLU A 190 -18.00 16.38 11.96
N ILE A 191 -18.33 16.37 10.67
CA ILE A 191 -19.41 15.54 10.12
C ILE A 191 -19.09 14.05 10.29
N THR A 192 -17.85 13.65 9.99
CA THR A 192 -17.39 12.26 10.21
C THR A 192 -17.47 11.90 11.69
N ASN A 193 -16.97 12.74 12.59
CA ASN A 193 -16.96 12.47 14.03
C ASN A 193 -18.37 12.35 14.61
N ALA A 194 -19.33 13.18 14.16
CA ALA A 194 -20.72 13.09 14.58
C ALA A 194 -21.36 11.72 14.25
N MET A 195 -20.99 11.09 13.12
CA MET A 195 -21.41 9.72 12.80
C MET A 195 -20.60 8.67 13.56
N LYS A 196 -19.31 8.95 13.78
CA LYS A 196 -18.36 8.08 14.48
C LYS A 196 -18.80 7.79 15.92
N GLU A 197 -19.45 8.74 16.57
CA GLU A 197 -20.04 8.56 17.91
C GLU A 197 -21.05 7.39 17.98
N VAL A 198 -21.68 7.04 16.85
CA VAL A 198 -22.69 5.98 16.78
C VAL A 198 -22.12 4.73 16.14
N PHE A 199 -21.43 4.86 15.01
CA PHE A 199 -20.97 3.73 14.21
C PHE A 199 -19.58 3.21 14.61
N GLY A 200 -18.81 4.02 15.34
CA GLY A 200 -17.42 3.70 15.69
C GLY A 200 -16.47 3.74 14.50
N GLU A 201 -15.37 2.99 14.62
CA GLU A 201 -14.36 2.80 13.59
C GLU A 201 -14.25 1.33 13.22
N HIS A 202 -14.18 1.04 11.93
CA HIS A 202 -13.85 -0.31 11.48
C HIS A 202 -12.38 -0.63 11.82
N LYS A 203 -12.17 -1.75 12.50
CA LYS A 203 -10.84 -2.33 12.71
C LYS A 203 -10.76 -3.63 11.92
N ALA A 204 -9.86 -3.67 10.95
CA ALA A 204 -9.63 -4.87 10.15
C ALA A 204 -9.02 -5.98 11.01
N ASN A 205 -9.47 -7.22 10.81
CA ASN A 205 -8.84 -8.40 11.35
C ASN A 205 -8.26 -9.19 10.17
N ASP A 206 -7.01 -8.88 9.83
CA ASP A 206 -6.38 -9.43 8.64
C ASP A 206 -5.90 -10.86 8.89
N ARG A 207 -6.20 -11.74 7.92
CA ARG A 207 -5.54 -13.04 7.81
C ARG A 207 -4.25 -12.86 7.02
N MET A 208 -3.24 -13.66 7.33
CA MET A 208 -1.96 -13.65 6.61
C MET A 208 -1.90 -14.82 5.64
N VAL A 209 -1.49 -14.55 4.40
CA VAL A 209 -1.15 -15.58 3.41
C VAL A 209 0.13 -16.29 3.85
N SER A 210 0.18 -17.61 3.70
CA SER A 210 1.36 -18.42 4.02
C SER A 210 1.62 -19.45 2.91
N GLY A 211 2.88 -19.64 2.54
CA GLY A 211 3.36 -20.64 1.58
C GLY A 211 3.14 -20.31 0.10
N ALA A 212 2.23 -19.38 -0.23
CA ALA A 212 1.87 -19.09 -1.62
C ALA A 212 3.04 -18.51 -2.45
N TYR A 213 3.92 -17.71 -1.82
CA TYR A 213 5.06 -17.13 -2.51
C TYR A 213 6.10 -18.21 -2.82
N ARG A 214 6.53 -18.99 -1.81
CA ARG A 214 7.53 -20.05 -1.99
C ARG A 214 7.05 -21.16 -2.93
N GLN A 215 5.78 -21.56 -2.83
CA GLN A 215 5.23 -22.59 -3.71
C GLN A 215 5.29 -22.19 -5.18
N GLU A 216 4.92 -20.95 -5.50
CA GLU A 216 4.92 -20.46 -6.88
C GLU A 216 6.33 -20.14 -7.39
N PHE A 217 7.25 -19.76 -6.50
CA PHE A 217 8.66 -19.53 -6.88
C PHE A 217 9.33 -20.82 -7.36
N GLY A 218 8.94 -21.95 -6.77
CA GLY A 218 9.49 -23.28 -7.09
C GLY A 218 10.87 -23.53 -6.46
N GLU A 219 11.54 -24.56 -6.95
CA GLU A 219 12.89 -24.92 -6.48
C GLU A 219 13.92 -23.90 -6.98
N SER A 220 14.67 -23.29 -6.05
CA SER A 220 15.66 -22.26 -6.37
C SER A 220 16.80 -22.24 -5.35
N ASP A 221 18.02 -22.23 -5.85
CA ASP A 221 19.24 -22.05 -5.04
C ASP A 221 19.24 -20.73 -4.27
N GLU A 222 18.62 -19.68 -4.81
CA GLU A 222 18.54 -18.37 -4.15
C GLU A 222 17.64 -18.40 -2.92
N ILE A 223 16.47 -19.06 -3.03
CA ILE A 223 15.56 -19.26 -1.89
C ILE A 223 16.24 -20.16 -0.84
N LEU A 224 16.85 -21.26 -1.27
CA LEU A 224 17.57 -22.16 -0.37
C LEU A 224 18.72 -21.45 0.34
N HIS A 225 19.46 -20.57 -0.37
CA HIS A 225 20.50 -19.75 0.24
C HIS A 225 19.94 -18.82 1.32
N ALA A 226 18.83 -18.11 1.04
CA ALA A 226 18.19 -17.22 2.00
C ALA A 226 17.69 -17.96 3.25
N ILE A 227 17.05 -19.12 3.08
CA ILE A 227 16.60 -19.98 4.19
C ILE A 227 17.80 -20.44 5.03
N ASN A 228 18.84 -20.98 4.40
CA ASN A 228 20.05 -21.43 5.10
C ASN A 228 20.75 -20.30 5.88
N ARG A 229 20.67 -19.05 5.39
CA ARG A 229 21.18 -17.87 6.11
C ARG A 229 20.34 -17.59 7.36
N VAL A 230 19.01 -17.65 7.26
CA VAL A 230 18.09 -17.48 8.40
C VAL A 230 18.27 -18.58 9.44
N ASP A 231 18.45 -19.84 9.01
CA ASP A 231 18.69 -20.96 9.92
C ASP A 231 20.00 -20.76 10.71
N LYS A 232 21.08 -20.32 10.06
CA LYS A 232 22.34 -19.98 10.74
C LYS A 232 22.18 -18.84 11.74
N PHE A 233 21.39 -17.83 11.41
CA PHE A 233 21.07 -16.75 12.34
C PHE A 233 20.36 -17.31 13.59
N MET A 234 19.37 -18.19 13.39
CA MET A 234 18.64 -18.83 14.49
C MET A 234 19.57 -19.69 15.36
N ASP A 235 20.50 -20.43 14.76
CA ASP A 235 21.49 -21.22 15.50
C ASP A 235 22.43 -20.36 16.36
N HIS A 236 22.79 -19.16 15.89
CA HIS A 236 23.69 -18.25 16.61
C HIS A 236 22.97 -17.41 17.68
N GLU A 237 21.81 -16.84 17.35
CA GLU A 237 21.07 -15.91 18.21
C GLU A 237 19.99 -16.60 19.07
N GLY A 238 19.70 -17.88 18.84
CA GLY A 238 18.69 -18.66 19.57
C GLY A 238 17.24 -18.28 19.24
N ARG A 239 17.02 -17.41 18.24
CA ARG A 239 15.71 -16.98 17.76
C ARG A 239 15.74 -16.60 16.29
N ARG A 240 14.58 -16.63 15.62
CA ARG A 240 14.46 -16.18 14.22
C ARG A 240 14.70 -14.67 14.10
N PRO A 241 15.19 -14.19 12.95
CA PRO A 241 15.21 -12.77 12.67
C PRO A 241 13.76 -12.28 12.62
N ARG A 242 13.48 -11.19 13.33
CA ARG A 242 12.13 -10.71 13.61
C ARG A 242 11.93 -9.32 13.05
N ILE A 243 10.92 -9.14 12.22
CA ILE A 243 10.60 -7.88 11.53
C ILE A 243 9.17 -7.46 11.79
N LEU A 244 8.97 -6.18 12.13
CA LEU A 244 7.66 -5.53 12.09
C LEU A 244 7.48 -4.85 10.73
N VAL A 245 6.61 -5.37 9.88
CA VAL A 245 6.22 -4.70 8.63
C VAL A 245 5.11 -3.70 8.94
N ALA A 246 5.42 -2.41 8.86
CA ALA A 246 4.56 -1.34 9.36
C ALA A 246 4.05 -0.40 8.26
N LYS A 247 2.84 0.13 8.49
CA LYS A 247 2.24 1.24 7.76
C LYS A 247 2.08 2.41 8.72
N MET A 248 2.50 3.61 8.31
CA MET A 248 2.38 4.82 9.11
C MET A 248 1.53 5.87 8.41
N GLY A 249 0.78 6.63 9.20
CA GLY A 249 -0.12 7.66 8.68
C GLY A 249 -1.29 7.05 7.91
N GLN A 250 -1.95 7.84 7.06
CA GLN A 250 -3.18 7.43 6.37
C GLN A 250 -2.95 6.58 5.10
N ASP A 251 -1.75 6.04 4.92
CA ASP A 251 -1.40 5.24 3.73
C ASP A 251 -2.02 3.84 3.78
N GLY A 252 -3.06 3.62 2.97
CA GLY A 252 -3.77 2.35 2.85
C GLY A 252 -3.14 1.35 1.87
N HIS A 253 -2.04 1.67 1.19
CA HIS A 253 -1.42 0.73 0.25
C HIS A 253 -0.71 -0.40 1.00
N ASP A 254 -1.25 -1.61 0.95
CA ASP A 254 -0.73 -2.74 1.71
C ASP A 254 -0.21 -3.90 0.85
N ARG A 255 -0.48 -3.93 -0.46
CA ARG A 255 -0.01 -5.01 -1.36
C ARG A 255 1.47 -5.33 -1.16
N GLY A 256 2.34 -4.31 -1.26
CA GLY A 256 3.79 -4.51 -1.10
C GLY A 256 4.17 -4.99 0.30
N ALA A 257 3.56 -4.40 1.33
CA ALA A 257 3.79 -4.79 2.72
C ALA A 257 3.38 -6.25 2.98
N LYS A 258 2.19 -6.67 2.51
CA LYS A 258 1.67 -8.04 2.68
C LYS A 258 2.49 -9.06 1.90
N VAL A 259 2.91 -8.74 0.68
CA VAL A 259 3.78 -9.59 -0.14
C VAL A 259 5.17 -9.76 0.48
N ILE A 260 5.76 -8.69 1.02
CA ILE A 260 7.01 -8.77 1.80
C ILE A 260 6.80 -9.62 3.05
N ALA A 261 5.72 -9.41 3.79
CA ALA A 261 5.43 -10.15 5.01
C ALA A 261 5.32 -11.66 4.76
N THR A 262 4.51 -12.09 3.77
CA THR A 262 4.37 -13.51 3.43
C THR A 262 5.66 -14.10 2.85
N GLY A 263 6.37 -13.35 1.99
CA GLY A 263 7.64 -13.81 1.41
C GLY A 263 8.76 -13.98 2.44
N PHE A 264 8.87 -13.07 3.41
CA PHE A 264 9.85 -13.17 4.50
C PHE A 264 9.50 -14.31 5.46
N ALA A 265 8.22 -14.49 5.77
CA ALA A 265 7.75 -15.62 6.58
C ALA A 265 8.05 -16.97 5.90
N ASP A 266 7.83 -17.07 4.60
CA ASP A 266 8.15 -18.26 3.78
C ASP A 266 9.66 -18.60 3.76
N ILE A 267 10.52 -17.59 3.95
CA ILE A 267 11.99 -17.72 4.05
C ILE A 267 12.45 -18.04 5.50
N GLY A 268 11.57 -17.85 6.50
CA GLY A 268 11.83 -18.23 7.89
C GLY A 268 11.96 -17.09 8.88
N PHE A 269 11.69 -15.84 8.48
CA PHE A 269 11.58 -14.72 9.43
C PHE A 269 10.37 -14.90 10.35
N ASP A 270 10.46 -14.36 11.56
CA ASP A 270 9.29 -14.07 12.39
C ASP A 270 8.76 -12.69 12.00
N VAL A 271 7.50 -12.62 11.54
CA VAL A 271 6.96 -11.42 10.88
C VAL A 271 5.72 -10.95 11.61
N ASP A 272 5.82 -9.76 12.19
CA ASP A 272 4.68 -9.03 12.71
C ASP A 272 4.17 -8.06 11.65
N ILE A 273 2.84 -7.99 11.47
CA ILE A 273 2.21 -7.02 10.56
C ILE A 273 1.57 -5.93 11.41
N GLY A 274 2.05 -4.70 11.25
CA GLY A 274 1.45 -3.52 11.87
C GLY A 274 0.05 -3.23 11.30
N PRO A 275 -0.94 -2.91 12.15
CA PRO A 275 -2.22 -2.38 11.69
C PRO A 275 -2.08 -1.17 10.77
N LEU A 276 -3.07 -0.95 9.91
CA LEU A 276 -3.16 0.29 9.15
C LEU A 276 -3.35 1.49 10.08
N PHE A 277 -2.94 2.66 9.60
CA PHE A 277 -3.22 3.97 10.20
C PHE A 277 -2.52 4.27 11.53
N GLN A 278 -1.48 3.51 11.88
CA GLN A 278 -0.68 3.80 13.06
C GLN A 278 0.14 5.08 12.91
N THR A 279 0.31 5.76 14.03
CA THR A 279 1.28 6.84 14.20
C THR A 279 2.70 6.26 14.36
N PRO A 280 3.76 7.07 14.13
CA PRO A 280 5.13 6.63 14.40
C PRO A 280 5.35 6.17 15.85
N ARG A 281 4.65 6.79 16.81
CA ARG A 281 4.68 6.39 18.22
C ARG A 281 4.10 5.00 18.46
N GLU A 282 2.94 4.71 17.86
CA GLU A 282 2.28 3.40 18.01
C GLU A 282 3.12 2.29 17.35
N VAL A 283 3.72 2.56 16.18
CA VAL A 283 4.65 1.61 15.54
C VAL A 283 5.89 1.39 16.40
N ALA A 284 6.48 2.46 16.95
CA ALA A 284 7.63 2.34 17.85
C ALA A 284 7.28 1.50 19.08
N GLN A 285 6.13 1.75 19.71
CA GLN A 285 5.68 0.97 20.86
C GLN A 285 5.49 -0.51 20.51
N GLN A 286 4.81 -0.81 19.41
CA GLN A 286 4.62 -2.19 18.95
C GLN A 286 5.95 -2.90 18.65
N ALA A 287 6.90 -2.20 18.02
CA ALA A 287 8.23 -2.75 17.72
C ALA A 287 8.99 -3.12 18.99
N VAL A 288 8.93 -2.26 20.01
CA VAL A 288 9.57 -2.50 21.31
C VAL A 288 8.87 -3.63 22.08
N ASP A 289 7.54 -3.64 22.12
CA ASP A 289 6.76 -4.66 22.81
C ASP A 289 6.97 -6.07 22.21
N ALA A 290 7.13 -6.15 20.88
CA ALA A 290 7.41 -7.39 20.17
C ALA A 290 8.91 -7.76 20.13
N ASP A 291 9.79 -6.89 20.64
CA ASP A 291 11.24 -7.05 20.63
C ASP A 291 11.81 -7.41 19.24
N VAL A 292 11.36 -6.67 18.22
CA VAL A 292 11.78 -6.90 16.83
C VAL A 292 13.23 -6.46 16.62
N HIS A 293 13.91 -7.10 15.67
CA HIS A 293 15.25 -6.67 15.26
C HIS A 293 15.19 -5.45 14.34
N CYS A 294 14.14 -5.35 13.52
CA CYS A 294 13.94 -4.23 12.63
C CYS A 294 12.46 -3.92 12.39
N VAL A 295 12.19 -2.66 12.01
CA VAL A 295 10.91 -2.19 11.50
C VAL A 295 11.06 -1.94 10.00
N GLY A 296 10.31 -2.68 9.19
CA GLY A 296 10.17 -2.46 7.76
C GLY A 296 9.01 -1.52 7.47
N VAL A 297 9.30 -0.24 7.25
CA VAL A 297 8.30 0.77 6.91
C VAL A 297 7.97 0.70 5.41
N SER A 298 6.73 0.37 5.08
CA SER A 298 6.23 0.42 3.71
C SER A 298 5.49 1.74 3.47
N THR A 299 6.04 2.62 2.61
CA THR A 299 5.51 3.96 2.34
C THR A 299 5.28 4.18 0.85
N LEU A 300 4.03 4.48 0.48
CA LEU A 300 3.61 4.71 -0.92
C LEU A 300 2.85 6.05 -1.08
N ALA A 301 2.75 6.83 0.00
CA ALA A 301 2.00 8.08 0.04
C ALA A 301 2.88 9.31 0.37
N ALA A 302 4.18 9.25 0.06
CA ALA A 302 5.15 10.35 0.22
C ALA A 302 5.28 10.92 1.66
N GLY A 303 4.91 10.15 2.68
CA GLY A 303 5.02 10.55 4.10
C GLY A 303 6.41 10.32 4.71
N HIS A 304 7.34 9.68 3.97
CA HIS A 304 8.61 9.19 4.49
C HIS A 304 9.50 10.26 5.07
N LYS A 305 9.52 11.48 4.51
CA LYS A 305 10.36 12.58 5.02
C LYS A 305 9.92 13.12 6.39
N THR A 306 8.73 12.77 6.84
CA THR A 306 8.19 13.22 8.15
C THR A 306 8.06 12.04 9.11
N LEU A 307 7.39 10.97 8.69
CA LEU A 307 7.01 9.87 9.57
C LEU A 307 8.20 8.98 9.95
N VAL A 308 9.17 8.79 9.05
CA VAL A 308 10.34 7.93 9.33
C VAL A 308 11.29 8.56 10.34
N PRO A 309 11.69 9.85 10.22
CA PRO A 309 12.46 10.51 11.27
C PRO A 309 11.75 10.52 12.63
N GLU A 310 10.43 10.66 12.63
CA GLU A 310 9.62 10.61 13.85
C GLU A 310 9.64 9.21 14.49
N LEU A 311 9.51 8.14 13.70
CA LEU A 311 9.64 6.76 14.18
C LEU A 311 11.00 6.52 14.85
N ILE A 312 12.08 6.93 14.20
CA ILE A 312 13.44 6.78 14.72
C ILE A 312 13.61 7.54 16.05
N LYS A 313 13.03 8.75 16.14
CA LYS A 313 13.00 9.53 17.39
C LYS A 313 12.21 8.83 18.48
N GLU A 314 11.06 8.23 18.16
CA GLU A 314 10.24 7.52 19.14
C GLU A 314 10.90 6.23 19.63
N LEU A 315 11.58 5.48 18.76
CA LEU A 315 12.40 4.33 19.15
C LEU A 315 13.53 4.72 20.12
N LYS A 316 14.21 5.85 19.86
CA LYS A 316 15.19 6.43 20.81
C LYS A 316 14.55 6.82 22.14
N THR A 317 13.35 7.38 22.09
CA THR A 317 12.60 7.80 23.30
C THR A 317 12.17 6.60 24.14
N LEU A 318 11.92 5.45 23.51
CA LEU A 318 11.62 4.17 24.14
C LEU A 318 12.86 3.34 24.50
N ASP A 319 14.05 3.94 24.47
CA ASP A 319 15.34 3.32 24.80
C ASP A 319 15.68 2.07 23.97
N ARG A 320 15.20 2.04 22.71
CA ARG A 320 15.52 1.00 21.73
C ARG A 320 16.08 1.58 20.42
N PRO A 321 17.17 2.38 20.48
CA PRO A 321 17.82 2.90 19.28
C PRO A 321 18.53 1.83 18.45
N ASP A 322 18.66 0.61 18.99
CA ASP A 322 19.25 -0.57 18.33
C ASP A 322 18.33 -1.21 17.29
N ILE A 323 17.01 -0.99 17.39
CA ILE A 323 16.04 -1.50 16.41
C ILE A 323 16.27 -0.77 15.09
N LEU A 324 16.60 -1.54 14.05
CA LEU A 324 16.88 -0.98 12.74
C LEU A 324 15.59 -0.50 12.06
N VAL A 325 15.69 0.59 11.30
CA VAL A 325 14.58 1.07 10.47
C VAL A 325 14.96 0.88 9.00
N ILE A 326 14.09 0.21 8.27
CA ILE A 326 14.22 -0.08 6.85
C ILE A 326 13.03 0.55 6.14
N CYS A 327 13.25 1.17 4.97
CA CYS A 327 12.19 1.78 4.20
C CYS A 327 11.98 1.06 2.88
N GLY A 328 10.74 0.92 2.44
CA GLY A 328 10.43 0.46 1.09
C GLY A 328 9.13 1.04 0.54
N GLY A 329 8.94 0.92 -0.77
CA GLY A 329 7.78 1.48 -1.47
C GLY A 329 8.18 2.54 -2.49
N VAL A 330 7.33 3.54 -2.68
CA VAL A 330 7.56 4.62 -3.67
C VAL A 330 8.34 5.74 -3.00
N ILE A 331 9.66 5.61 -3.02
CA ILE A 331 10.61 6.59 -2.49
C ILE A 331 11.46 7.10 -3.66
N PRO A 332 11.41 8.40 -3.98
CA PRO A 332 12.25 8.95 -5.03
C PRO A 332 13.75 8.82 -4.67
N PRO A 333 14.64 8.47 -5.63
CA PRO A 333 16.07 8.31 -5.36
C PRO A 333 16.73 9.52 -4.68
N GLN A 334 16.28 10.74 -5.01
CA GLN A 334 16.78 11.97 -4.40
C GLN A 334 16.51 12.11 -2.89
N ASP A 335 15.59 11.31 -2.34
CA ASP A 335 15.28 11.32 -0.90
C ASP A 335 16.09 10.28 -0.12
N TYR A 336 16.91 9.45 -0.78
CA TYR A 336 17.60 8.33 -0.13
C TYR A 336 18.65 8.83 0.88
N ASP A 337 19.49 9.79 0.47
CA ASP A 337 20.53 10.36 1.34
C ASP A 337 19.91 10.96 2.62
N PHE A 338 18.79 11.69 2.48
CA PHE A 338 18.05 12.23 3.61
C PHE A 338 17.56 11.13 4.58
N LEU A 339 17.09 9.99 4.05
CA LEU A 339 16.63 8.87 4.88
C LEU A 339 17.80 8.21 5.61
N TYR A 340 18.93 8.01 4.93
CA TYR A 340 20.14 7.47 5.55
C TYR A 340 20.67 8.39 6.66
N GLU A 341 20.75 9.69 6.39
CA GLU A 341 21.14 10.70 7.40
C GLU A 341 20.19 10.74 8.60
N SER A 342 18.90 10.43 8.38
CA SER A 342 17.89 10.33 9.44
C SER A 342 18.04 9.08 10.30
N GLY A 343 18.80 8.07 9.85
CA GLY A 343 19.07 6.82 10.58
C GLY A 343 18.41 5.57 9.99
N VAL A 344 17.94 5.61 8.73
CA VAL A 344 17.48 4.42 8.01
C VAL A 344 18.67 3.57 7.60
N SER A 345 18.58 2.25 7.75
CA SER A 345 19.67 1.32 7.39
C SER A 345 19.72 0.99 5.90
N SER A 346 18.55 0.75 5.30
CA SER A 346 18.42 0.32 3.90
C SER A 346 17.10 0.86 3.30
N VAL A 347 17.12 1.17 2.00
CA VAL A 347 15.95 1.58 1.22
C VAL A 347 15.70 0.60 0.07
N PHE A 348 14.48 0.07 -0.03
CA PHE A 348 14.05 -0.90 -1.04
C PHE A 348 12.98 -0.29 -1.97
N GLY A 349 13.41 0.09 -3.18
CA GLY A 349 12.52 0.67 -4.20
C GLY A 349 11.67 -0.35 -4.96
N PRO A 350 10.82 0.11 -5.90
CA PRO A 350 10.05 -0.76 -6.79
C PRO A 350 10.95 -1.72 -7.58
N GLY A 351 10.49 -2.96 -7.78
CA GLY A 351 11.27 -4.01 -8.48
C GLY A 351 12.27 -4.76 -7.58
N THR A 352 12.33 -4.45 -6.28
CA THR A 352 13.10 -5.23 -5.31
C THR A 352 12.60 -6.67 -5.25
N ARG A 353 13.52 -7.63 -5.45
CA ARG A 353 13.26 -9.07 -5.32
C ARG A 353 13.31 -9.49 -3.85
N ILE A 354 12.32 -10.25 -3.39
CA ILE A 354 12.18 -10.63 -1.98
C ILE A 354 13.41 -11.39 -1.43
N PRO A 355 13.97 -12.42 -2.11
CA PRO A 355 15.06 -13.21 -1.53
C PRO A 355 16.32 -12.37 -1.32
N LYS A 356 16.61 -11.46 -2.27
CA LYS A 356 17.70 -10.50 -2.15
C LYS A 356 17.48 -9.53 -0.99
N ALA A 357 16.26 -8.99 -0.85
CA ALA A 357 15.93 -8.12 0.26
C ALA A 357 16.06 -8.83 1.61
N ALA A 358 15.59 -10.07 1.72
CA ALA A 358 15.67 -10.87 2.95
C ALA A 358 17.14 -11.06 3.40
N VAL A 359 18.04 -11.40 2.47
CA VAL A 359 19.47 -11.53 2.77
C VAL A 359 20.08 -10.19 3.18
N GLN A 360 19.75 -9.09 2.49
CA GLN A 360 20.26 -7.76 2.83
C GLN A 360 19.77 -7.27 4.20
N VAL A 361 18.49 -7.50 4.53
CA VAL A 361 17.95 -7.19 5.87
C VAL A 361 18.67 -8.01 6.93
N LEU A 362 18.92 -9.30 6.68
CA LEU A 362 19.66 -10.15 7.61
C LEU A 362 21.10 -9.65 7.81
N ASP A 363 21.81 -9.29 6.73
CA ASP A 363 23.16 -8.72 6.80
C ASP A 363 23.19 -7.45 7.67
N ASP A 364 22.18 -6.58 7.55
CA ASP A 364 22.11 -5.34 8.32
C ASP A 364 21.86 -5.62 9.81
N ILE A 365 20.99 -6.59 10.14
CA ILE A 365 20.75 -7.04 11.51
C ILE A 365 22.02 -7.63 12.12
N GLU A 366 22.68 -8.56 11.42
CA GLU A 366 23.91 -9.22 11.88
C GLU A 366 25.04 -8.20 12.13
N LYS A 367 25.21 -7.22 11.22
CA LYS A 367 26.19 -6.13 11.41
C LYS A 367 25.89 -5.29 12.66
N CYS A 368 24.62 -5.02 12.94
CA CYS A 368 24.21 -4.26 14.13
C CYS A 368 24.51 -5.04 15.41
N LEU A 369 24.13 -6.31 15.46
CA LEU A 369 24.35 -7.20 16.61
C LEU A 369 25.84 -7.40 16.89
N ASN A 370 26.65 -7.61 15.85
CA ASN A 370 28.10 -7.76 15.99
C ASN A 370 28.78 -6.50 16.55
N LYS A 371 28.34 -5.30 16.14
CA LYS A 371 28.84 -4.05 16.72
C LYS A 371 28.51 -3.96 18.21
N ARG A 372 27.30 -4.38 18.61
CA ARG A 372 26.87 -4.39 20.01
C ARG A 372 27.73 -5.32 20.86
N GLN A 373 28.02 -6.53 20.37
CA GLN A 373 28.89 -7.50 21.04
C GLN A 373 30.33 -7.01 21.19
N GLN A 374 30.81 -6.12 20.31
CA GLN A 374 32.16 -5.53 20.42
C GLN A 374 32.23 -4.34 21.39
N THR A 375 31.11 -3.66 21.63
CA THR A 375 31.01 -2.52 22.56
C THR A 375 30.61 -2.91 24.00
N MET A 376 30.08 -4.12 24.20
CA MET A 376 29.86 -4.73 25.52
C MET A 376 31.11 -5.49 25.96
#